data_AF-A0A930WCK4-F1
#
_entry.id   AF-A0A930WCK4-F1
#
_cell.length_a   1.000
_cell.length_b   1.000
_cell.length_c   1.000
_cell.angle_alpha   90.00
_cell.angle_beta   90.00
_cell.angle_gamma   90.00
#
_symmetry.space_group_name_H-M   'P 1'
#
loop_
_entity.id
_entity.type
_entity.pdbx_description
1 polymer ?
#
loop_
_entity_poly.entity_id
_entity_poly.type
_entity_poly.pdbx_seq_one_letter_code
_entity_poly.pdbx_strand_id
1 'polypeptide(L)' 'MGCGTNPILEVMTTKEAAARWGKEHSSVKHLCTGVQGRPPRLTDEECRKSGGTWLITRAGMERLYGEEKNPE' A
#
# COMPACT_ATOMS: atom_id res chain seq x y z
N MET A 1 4.96 -20.88 18.58
CA MET A 1 4.42 -21.05 17.22
C MET A 1 4.76 -19.80 16.44
N GLY A 2 5.89 -19.79 15.73
CA GLY A 2 6.19 -18.70 14.81
C GLY A 2 5.33 -18.88 13.57
N CYS A 3 4.14 -18.28 13.56
CA CYS A 3 3.49 -17.95 12.29
C CYS A 3 4.37 -16.87 11.65
N GLY A 4 5.39 -17.29 10.91
CA GLY A 4 6.22 -16.36 10.16
C GLY A 4 5.35 -15.72 9.10
N THR A 5 5.06 -14.43 9.25
CA THR A 5 4.43 -13.63 8.19
C THR A 5 5.27 -13.77 6.93
N ASN A 6 4.66 -14.26 5.84
CA ASN A 6 5.36 -14.39 4.58
C ASN A 6 5.61 -12.98 4.02
N PRO A 7 6.87 -12.48 3.98
CA PRO A 7 7.13 -11.08 3.64
C PRO A 7 6.65 -10.69 2.24
N ILE A 8 6.50 -11.66 1.34
CA ILE A 8 5.99 -11.44 -0.01
C ILE A 8 4.49 -11.12 0.01
N LEU A 9 3.72 -11.69 0.94
CA LEU A 9 2.27 -11.44 1.07
C LEU A 9 1.94 -10.12 1.76
N GLU A 10 2.95 -9.52 2.42
CA GLU A 10 2.84 -8.24 3.12
C GLU A 10 3.14 -7.04 2.23
N VAL A 11 3.64 -7.27 1.01
CA VAL A 11 3.94 -6.22 0.04
C VAL A 11 3.10 -6.44 -1.21
N MET A 12 2.50 -5.36 -1.70
CA MET A 12 1.65 -5.40 -2.88
C MET A 12 1.86 -4.15 -3.73
N THR A 13 1.48 -4.24 -4.99
CA THR A 13 1.43 -3.10 -5.89
C THR A 13 0.29 -2.16 -5.51
N THR A 14 0.44 -0.90 -5.89
CA THR A 14 -0.66 0.09 -5.77
C THR A 14 -1.97 -0.34 -6.47
N LYS A 15 -1.92 -1.23 -7.47
CA LYS A 15 -3.12 -1.76 -8.13
C LYS A 15 -3.82 -2.83 -7.29
N GLU A 16 -3.07 -3.78 -6.74
CA GLU A 16 -3.61 -4.81 -5.83
C GLU A 16 -4.22 -4.15 -4.59
N ALA A 17 -3.52 -3.19 -4.00
CA ALA A 17 -4.05 -2.41 -2.87
C ALA A 17 -5.33 -1.64 -3.21
N ALA A 18 -5.40 -1.06 -4.41
CA ALA A 18 -6.61 -0.39 -4.88
C ALA A 18 -7.80 -1.37 -4.94
N ALA A 19 -7.58 -2.59 -5.45
CA ALA A 19 -8.61 -3.63 -5.47
C ALA A 19 -9.03 -4.08 -4.05
N ARG A 20 -8.07 -4.38 -3.18
CA ARG A 20 -8.33 -4.90 -1.82
C ARG A 20 -9.06 -3.93 -0.89
N TRP A 21 -8.82 -2.63 -1.03
CA TRP A 21 -9.49 -1.58 -0.23
C TRP A 21 -10.62 -0.85 -0.97
N GLY A 22 -10.94 -1.25 -2.21
CA GLY A 22 -11.95 -0.59 -3.04
C GLY A 22 -11.63 0.89 -3.27
N LYS A 23 -10.37 1.19 -3.59
CA LYS A 23 -9.86 2.53 -3.87
C LYS A 23 -9.51 2.68 -5.34
N GLU A 24 -9.36 3.92 -5.77
CA GLU A 24 -8.87 4.23 -7.11
C GLU A 24 -7.33 4.19 -7.12
N HIS A 25 -6.75 3.68 -8.21
CA HIS A 25 -5.30 3.41 -8.31
C HIS A 25 -4.44 4.66 -8.13
N SER A 26 -4.80 5.78 -8.78
CA SER A 26 -4.10 7.05 -8.64
C SER A 26 -4.14 7.58 -7.20
N SER A 27 -5.25 7.38 -6.50
CA SER A 27 -5.43 7.77 -5.09
C SER A 27 -4.47 7.02 -4.19
N VAL A 28 -4.31 5.70 -4.39
CA VAL A 28 -3.33 4.90 -3.65
C VAL A 28 -1.90 5.31 -4.02
N LYS A 29 -1.61 5.59 -5.29
CA LYS A 29 -0.30 6.10 -5.73
C LYS A 29 0.05 7.47 -5.11
N HIS A 30 -0.94 8.35 -4.91
CA HIS A 30 -0.75 9.63 -4.24
C HIS A 30 -0.38 9.47 -2.75
N LEU A 31 -0.68 8.34 -2.12
CA LEU A 31 -0.21 8.07 -0.76
C LEU A 31 1.32 7.97 -0.71
N CYS A 32 1.95 7.49 -1.78
CA CYS A 32 3.40 7.39 -1.90
C CYS A 32 4.08 8.65 -2.43
N THR A 33 3.40 9.41 -3.28
CA THR A 33 3.99 10.56 -4.00
C THR A 33 3.60 11.91 -3.42
N GLY A 34 2.58 11.95 -2.57
CA GLY A 34 1.92 13.19 -2.17
C GLY A 34 0.99 13.71 -3.27
N VAL A 35 0.21 14.74 -2.94
CA VAL A 35 -0.71 15.39 -3.89
C VAL A 35 -0.85 16.87 -3.56
N GLN A 36 -0.73 17.75 -4.56
CA GLN A 36 -1.02 19.19 -4.45
C GLN A 36 -0.41 19.86 -3.19
N GLY A 37 0.89 19.69 -2.99
CA GLY A 37 1.61 20.28 -1.85
C GLY A 37 1.41 19.55 -0.51
N ARG A 38 0.64 18.47 -0.47
CA ARG A 38 0.57 17.57 0.68
C ARG A 38 1.65 16.49 0.57
N PRO A 39 2.41 16.23 1.64
CA PRO A 39 3.41 15.17 1.62
C PRO A 39 2.76 13.79 1.47
N PRO A 40 3.54 12.77 1.06
CA PRO A 40 3.13 11.37 1.12
C PRO A 40 2.54 10.99 2.47
N ARG A 41 1.53 10.12 2.46
CA ARG A 41 0.91 9.57 3.69
C ARG A 41 1.50 8.22 4.10
N LEU A 42 2.07 7.49 3.13
CA LEU A 42 2.91 6.34 3.38
C LEU A 42 4.35 6.82 3.56
N THR A 43 5.04 6.23 4.53
CA THR A 43 6.45 6.51 4.80
C THR A 43 7.35 5.78 3.79
N ASP A 44 8.65 6.09 3.80
CA ASP A 44 9.65 5.43 2.95
C ASP A 44 9.81 3.92 3.27
N GLU A 45 9.41 3.48 4.46
CA GLU A 45 9.38 2.06 4.86
C GLU A 45 8.10 1.35 4.41
N GLU A 46 7.03 2.12 4.20
CA GLU A 46 5.73 1.59 3.80
C GLU A 46 5.49 1.67 2.30
N CYS A 47 6.24 2.51 1.58
CA CYS A 47 6.13 2.63 0.14
C CYS A 47 7.48 2.86 -0.54
N ARG A 48 7.72 2.14 -1.63
CA ARG A 48 8.90 2.33 -2.49
C ARG A 48 8.58 2.16 -3.96
N LYS A 49 9.36 2.82 -4.81
CA LYS A 49 9.28 2.65 -6.26
C LYS A 49 10.20 1.51 -6.71
N SER A 50 9.63 0.52 -7.39
CA SER A 50 10.36 -0.60 -8.00
C SER A 50 10.20 -0.54 -9.52
N GLY A 51 11.20 0.03 -10.19
CA GLY A 51 11.12 0.32 -11.63
C GLY A 51 9.91 1.21 -11.98
N GLY A 52 8.99 0.68 -12.79
CA GLY A 52 7.77 1.37 -13.21
C GLY A 52 6.60 1.30 -12.21
N THR A 53 6.72 0.52 -11.13
CA THR A 53 5.60 0.19 -10.23
C THR A 53 5.88 0.66 -8.81
N TRP A 54 4.86 1.18 -8.13
CA TRP A 54 4.91 1.47 -6.70
C TRP A 54 4.46 0.25 -5.90
N LEU A 55 5.28 -0.12 -4.93
CA LEU A 55 5.03 -1.17 -3.96
C LEU A 55 4.70 -0.53 -2.62
N ILE A 56 3.73 -1.10 -1.92
CA ILE A 56 3.28 -0.66 -0.61
C ILE A 56 3.13 -1.84 0.34
N THR A 57 3.29 -1.59 1.62
CA THR A 57 3.04 -2.60 2.65
C THR A 57 1.56 -2.69 2.99
N ARG A 58 1.09 -3.90 3.31
CA ARG A 58 -0.24 -4.15 3.88
C ARG A 58 -0.44 -3.31 5.14
N ALA A 59 0.53 -3.33 6.04
CA ALA A 59 0.51 -2.57 7.28
C ALA A 59 0.27 -1.06 7.06
N GLY A 60 0.90 -0.46 6.05
CA GLY A 60 0.69 0.95 5.70
C GLY A 60 -0.74 1.23 5.23
N MET A 61 -1.33 0.31 4.45
CA MET A 61 -2.73 0.40 4.04
C MET A 61 -3.69 0.22 5.22
N GLU A 62 -3.44 -0.75 6.09
CA GLU A 62 -4.25 -1.00 7.28
C GLU A 62 -4.23 0.18 8.26
N ARG A 63 -3.06 0.80 8.45
CA ARG A 63 -2.92 2.01 9.25
C ARG A 63 -3.73 3.19 8.71
N LEU A 64 -3.82 3.33 7.38
CA LEU A 64 -4.50 4.45 6.73
C LEU A 64 -6.00 4.21 6.50
N TYR A 65 -6.40 2.96 6.26
CA TYR A 65 -7.75 2.61 5.80
C TYR A 65 -8.45 1.51 6.60
N GLY A 66 -7.77 0.90 7.58
CA GLY A 66 -8.27 -0.26 8.33
C GLY A 66 -8.10 -1.58 7.56
N GLU A 67 -8.69 -2.64 8.10
CA GLU A 67 -8.62 -3.99 7.50
C GLU A 67 -9.05 -4.01 6.03
N GLU A 68 -8.45 -4.93 5.26
CA GLU A 68 -8.80 -5.08 3.85
C GLU A 68 -10.26 -5.49 3.69
N LYS A 69 -10.93 -4.92 2.67
CA LYS A 69 -12.36 -5.17 2.45
C LYS A 69 -12.60 -6.40 1.60
N ASN A 70 -11.63 -6.72 0.75
CA ASN A 70 -11.68 -7.85 -0.15
C ASN A 70 -10.34 -8.59 -0.09
N PRO A 71 -10.15 -9.50 0.89
CA PRO A 71 -8.98 -10.36 0.93
C PRO A 71 -8.99 -11.27 -0.30
N GLU A 72 -7.88 -11.29 -1.05
CA GLU A 72 -7.65 -12.24 -2.14
C GLU A 72 -7.29 -13.64 -1.62
#